data_AF-A0A8H4Y5E2-F1
#
_entry.id   AF-A0A8H4Y5E2-F1
#
_cell.length_a   1.000
_cell.length_b   1.000
_cell.length_c   1.000
_cell.angle_alpha   90.00
_cell.angle_beta   90.00
_cell.angle_gamma   90.00
#
_symmetry.space_group_name_H-M   'P 1'
#
loop_
_entity.id
_entity.type
_entity.pdbx_description
1 polymer ?
#
loop_
_entity_poly.entity_id
_entity_poly.type
_entity_poly.pdbx_seq_one_letter_code
_entity_poly.pdbx_strand_id
1 'polypeptide(L)'
;MSQPRKFDRDAILTDPSLPTVYSTLVDLATEFAVLGEVETAKTLISLLLRDTTSDWQRDQVKDLETFLAESDRRPEDIPESERKRASSEDEDDEKQLTQWLDRARDEDPDRVPETQARALTDALVMAVKLASRKTTSLYDMEKDARVQEVLEHASKRLHAPTVIDRLAERQDVHRLLCAGALARKFPIDKSKIETLGKEVVTTFTERFNTGRQAHESETWSMKEILLQIERNTKANAVNEYKEVDQPVPETLFILPPTTNEQITGLKKRLDMTLPDDYKEFFKISNGFGRAWNGYYCDPGLHKVQDVSWIESDFEVPFLEFHESISGSQELQLSDGREWPSSGPMIEIESEDVLSVSLLPPKQAKSILEAYEEAMNGSDTSDDGKKQTLKVIKARYGSHEEMQKLAWFAVEQEDDQTNPCGTFRQLLEDKLRKSVKRPERDQPDREATSIAYSCLGQDSPLNEVEVWHKSPETRMLESC
;
A
#
# COMPACT_ATOMS: atom_id res chain seq x y z
N MET A 1 15.33 13.59 -8.86
CA MET A 1 14.30 12.57 -8.54
C MET A 1 12.96 13.26 -8.62
N SER A 2 11.99 12.68 -9.32
CA SER A 2 10.62 13.20 -9.36
C SER A 2 10.02 13.23 -7.95
N GLN A 3 9.16 14.20 -7.63
CA GLN A 3 8.40 14.15 -6.38
C GLN A 3 7.49 12.92 -6.36
N PRO A 4 7.32 12.28 -5.19
CA PRO A 4 6.38 11.18 -5.05
C PRO A 4 4.97 11.67 -5.36
N ARG A 5 4.23 10.89 -6.15
CA ARG A 5 2.84 11.14 -6.50
C ARG A 5 2.00 9.99 -5.99
N LYS A 6 0.72 10.25 -5.70
CA LYS A 6 -0.22 9.18 -5.31
C LYS A 6 -0.30 8.05 -6.35
N PHE A 7 -0.17 8.42 -7.63
CA PHE A 7 -0.05 7.48 -8.74
C PHE A 7 1.39 7.46 -9.24
N ASP A 8 2.02 6.29 -9.19
CA ASP A 8 3.31 5.99 -9.81
C ASP A 8 3.15 4.80 -10.75
N ARG A 9 3.34 5.06 -12.04
CA ARG A 9 3.23 4.04 -13.10
C ARG A 9 4.22 2.91 -12.89
N ASP A 10 5.47 3.24 -12.61
CA ASP A 10 6.55 2.24 -12.52
C ASP A 10 6.35 1.35 -11.29
N ALA A 11 5.94 1.95 -10.17
CA ALA A 11 5.55 1.19 -8.98
C ALA A 11 4.44 0.18 -9.30
N ILE A 12 3.33 0.59 -9.93
CA ILE A 12 2.21 -0.31 -10.24
C ILE A 12 2.62 -1.44 -11.21
N LEU A 13 3.42 -1.13 -12.24
CA LEU A 13 3.82 -2.11 -13.23
C LEU A 13 4.81 -3.13 -12.66
N THR A 14 5.65 -2.73 -11.71
CA THR A 14 6.77 -3.55 -11.24
C THR A 14 6.58 -4.18 -9.85
N ASP A 15 5.58 -3.74 -9.08
CA ASP A 15 5.33 -4.25 -7.72
C ASP A 15 5.02 -5.77 -7.74
N PRO A 16 5.74 -6.59 -6.96
CA PRO A 16 5.48 -8.02 -6.87
C PRO A 16 4.23 -8.37 -6.04
N SER A 17 3.75 -7.50 -5.16
CA SER A 17 2.57 -7.68 -4.32
C SER A 17 1.29 -7.29 -5.07
N LEU A 18 0.54 -8.29 -5.54
CA LEU A 18 -0.81 -8.05 -6.09
C LEU A 18 -1.77 -7.40 -5.08
N PRO A 19 -1.78 -7.76 -3.78
CA PRO A 19 -2.56 -7.05 -2.78
C PRO A 19 -2.29 -5.54 -2.79
N THR A 20 -1.02 -5.13 -2.82
CA THR A 20 -0.62 -3.71 -2.88
C THR A 20 -1.09 -3.02 -4.16
N VAL A 21 -0.97 -3.70 -5.31
CA VAL A 21 -1.47 -3.19 -6.60
C VAL A 21 -2.99 -2.99 -6.56
N TYR A 22 -3.73 -3.94 -5.98
CA TYR A 22 -5.18 -3.87 -5.91
C TYR A 22 -5.68 -2.81 -4.93
N SER A 23 -5.07 -2.69 -3.74
CA SER A 23 -5.42 -1.61 -2.81
C SER A 23 -5.18 -0.24 -3.45
N THR A 24 -4.03 -0.06 -4.12
CA THR A 24 -3.73 1.17 -4.87
C THR A 24 -4.79 1.48 -5.94
N LEU A 25 -5.27 0.46 -6.66
CA LEU A 25 -6.35 0.64 -7.65
C LEU A 25 -7.64 1.14 -6.98
N VAL A 26 -8.05 0.50 -5.88
CA VAL A 26 -9.26 0.85 -5.14
C VAL A 26 -9.15 2.27 -4.58
N ASP A 27 -8.03 2.62 -3.96
CA ASP A 27 -7.78 3.95 -3.40
C ASP A 27 -7.88 5.05 -4.47
N LEU A 28 -7.27 4.82 -5.65
CA LEU A 28 -7.35 5.76 -6.78
C LEU A 28 -8.78 5.84 -7.34
N ALA A 29 -9.47 4.71 -7.48
CA ALA A 29 -10.85 4.67 -7.94
C ALA A 29 -11.80 5.42 -7.00
N THR A 30 -11.60 5.27 -5.68
CA THR A 30 -12.34 5.99 -4.64
C THR A 30 -12.17 7.49 -4.78
N GLU A 31 -10.93 7.96 -4.91
CA GLU A 31 -10.68 9.40 -5.05
C GLU A 31 -11.25 9.95 -6.37
N PHE A 32 -11.09 9.25 -7.50
CA PHE A 32 -11.72 9.65 -8.76
C PHE A 32 -13.26 9.75 -8.62
N ALA A 33 -13.88 8.78 -7.95
CA ALA A 33 -15.32 8.78 -7.73
C ALA A 33 -15.77 10.00 -6.91
N VAL A 34 -15.11 10.26 -5.78
CA VAL A 34 -15.38 11.41 -4.88
C VAL A 34 -15.17 12.76 -5.58
N LEU A 35 -14.22 12.83 -6.52
CA LEU A 35 -13.98 14.02 -7.35
C LEU A 35 -14.96 14.15 -8.53
N GLY A 36 -15.85 13.17 -8.75
CA GLY A 36 -16.84 13.19 -9.83
C GLY A 36 -16.35 12.62 -11.16
N GLU A 37 -15.15 12.03 -11.21
CA GLU A 37 -14.60 11.30 -12.37
C GLU A 37 -15.12 9.85 -12.41
N VAL A 38 -16.46 9.73 -12.39
CA VAL A 38 -17.18 8.47 -12.19
C VAL A 38 -16.87 7.41 -13.26
N GLU A 39 -16.63 7.79 -14.52
CA GLU A 39 -16.28 6.82 -15.57
C GLU A 39 -14.89 6.21 -15.38
N THR A 40 -13.94 7.02 -14.92
CA THR A 40 -12.59 6.55 -14.62
C THR A 40 -12.66 5.55 -13.47
N ALA A 41 -13.35 5.92 -12.38
CA ALA A 41 -13.57 5.02 -11.25
C ALA A 41 -14.27 3.72 -11.67
N LYS A 42 -15.38 3.81 -12.43
CA LYS A 42 -16.10 2.65 -12.97
C LYS A 42 -15.18 1.73 -13.77
N THR A 43 -14.35 2.30 -14.64
CA THR A 43 -13.45 1.54 -15.50
C THR A 43 -12.41 0.79 -14.66
N LEU A 44 -11.83 1.44 -13.65
CA LEU A 44 -10.88 0.80 -12.73
C LEU A 44 -11.52 -0.36 -11.96
N ILE A 45 -12.70 -0.14 -11.38
CA ILE A 45 -13.42 -1.18 -10.64
C ILE A 45 -13.83 -2.33 -11.56
N SER A 46 -14.21 -2.02 -12.80
CA SER A 46 -14.51 -3.06 -13.79
C SER A 46 -13.27 -3.87 -14.19
N LEU A 47 -12.09 -3.25 -14.25
CA LEU A 47 -10.82 -3.97 -14.46
C LEU A 47 -10.55 -4.92 -13.29
N LEU A 48 -10.70 -4.44 -12.05
CA LEU A 48 -10.50 -5.27 -10.86
C LEU A 48 -11.50 -6.44 -10.83
N LEU A 49 -12.80 -6.19 -10.99
CA LEU A 49 -13.86 -7.20 -10.98
C LEU A 49 -13.75 -8.24 -12.12
N ARG A 50 -13.11 -7.90 -13.23
CA ARG A 50 -12.79 -8.87 -14.28
C ARG A 50 -11.59 -9.74 -13.94
N ASP A 51 -10.65 -9.19 -13.18
CA ASP A 51 -9.43 -9.88 -12.79
C ASP A 51 -9.63 -10.76 -11.54
N THR A 52 -10.56 -10.39 -10.65
CA THR A 52 -10.91 -11.13 -9.44
C THR A 52 -12.31 -11.77 -9.47
N THR A 53 -12.44 -12.91 -8.78
CA THR A 53 -13.73 -13.54 -8.49
C THR A 53 -13.99 -13.73 -6.99
N SER A 54 -13.10 -13.27 -6.10
CA SER A 54 -13.23 -13.52 -4.65
C SER A 54 -14.24 -12.59 -3.98
N ASP A 55 -15.01 -13.12 -3.03
CA ASP A 55 -16.04 -12.37 -2.29
C ASP A 55 -15.42 -11.26 -1.44
N TRP A 56 -14.23 -11.47 -0.86
CA TRP A 56 -13.53 -10.44 -0.10
C TRP A 56 -13.20 -9.22 -0.96
N GLN A 57 -12.71 -9.43 -2.19
CA GLN A 57 -12.40 -8.32 -3.09
C GLN A 57 -13.65 -7.60 -3.58
N ARG A 58 -14.78 -8.32 -3.71
CA ARG A 58 -16.09 -7.69 -3.94
C ARG A 58 -16.50 -6.82 -2.75
N ASP A 59 -16.28 -7.29 -1.53
CA ASP A 59 -16.55 -6.51 -0.32
C ASP A 59 -15.68 -5.24 -0.25
N GLN A 60 -14.41 -5.28 -0.70
CA GLN A 60 -13.54 -4.09 -0.76
C GLN A 60 -14.07 -3.00 -1.70
N VAL A 61 -14.85 -3.36 -2.74
CA VAL A 61 -15.40 -2.40 -3.70
C VAL A 61 -16.87 -2.05 -3.42
N LYS A 62 -17.50 -2.65 -2.41
CA LYS A 62 -18.94 -2.53 -2.13
C LYS A 62 -19.42 -1.10 -1.91
N ASP A 63 -18.60 -0.29 -1.25
CA ASP A 63 -18.92 1.12 -1.03
C ASP A 63 -18.89 1.89 -2.36
N LEU A 64 -17.94 1.58 -3.23
CA LEU A 64 -17.88 2.10 -4.59
C LEU A 64 -18.98 1.55 -5.49
N GLU A 65 -19.41 0.31 -5.32
CA GLU A 65 -20.54 -0.24 -6.09
C GLU A 65 -21.81 0.56 -5.82
N THR A 66 -22.05 0.90 -4.55
CA THR A 66 -23.18 1.74 -4.17
C THR A 66 -23.02 3.17 -4.70
N PHE A 67 -21.81 3.71 -4.60
CA PHE A 67 -21.45 5.02 -5.15
C PHE A 67 -21.73 5.12 -6.66
N LEU A 68 -21.29 4.12 -7.42
CA LEU A 68 -21.48 4.05 -8.87
C LEU A 68 -22.94 3.78 -9.23
N ALA A 69 -23.68 3.01 -8.42
CA ALA A 69 -25.11 2.75 -8.64
C ALA A 69 -25.95 4.04 -8.54
N GLU A 70 -25.64 4.96 -7.62
CA GLU A 70 -26.36 6.23 -7.48
C GLU A 70 -26.10 7.23 -8.64
N SER A 71 -25.17 6.91 -9.53
CA SER A 71 -24.86 7.70 -10.73
C SER A 71 -25.43 7.13 -12.04
N ASP A 72 -26.21 6.03 -11.98
CA ASP A 72 -26.64 5.23 -13.14
C ASP A 72 -25.48 4.67 -13.99
N ARG A 73 -24.27 4.52 -13.41
CA ARG A 73 -23.05 4.04 -14.10
C ARG A 73 -22.49 2.78 -13.49
N ARG A 74 -23.35 1.87 -13.04
CA ARG A 74 -22.95 0.60 -12.44
C ARG A 74 -22.09 -0.25 -13.41
N PRO A 75 -21.06 -0.97 -12.92
CA PRO A 75 -20.41 -2.03 -13.68
C PRO A 75 -21.42 -3.10 -14.12
N GLU A 76 -21.22 -3.69 -15.31
CA GLU A 76 -22.17 -4.65 -15.90
C GLU A 76 -22.19 -6.01 -15.15
N ASP A 77 -21.21 -6.26 -14.28
CA ASP A 77 -20.91 -7.58 -13.71
C ASP A 77 -21.53 -7.86 -12.31
N ILE A 78 -22.48 -7.03 -11.83
CA ILE A 78 -23.05 -7.12 -10.46
C ILE A 78 -24.54 -7.53 -10.48
N PRO A 79 -24.97 -8.56 -9.72
CA PRO A 79 -26.37 -9.00 -9.64
C PRO A 79 -27.36 -7.96 -9.08
N GLU A 80 -28.61 -7.99 -9.56
CA GLU A 80 -29.67 -7.03 -9.17
C GLU A 80 -30.21 -7.22 -7.73
N SER A 81 -29.90 -8.34 -7.06
CA SER A 81 -30.59 -8.80 -5.84
C SER A 81 -30.20 -8.11 -4.53
N GLU A 82 -29.16 -7.26 -4.51
CA GLU A 82 -28.60 -6.69 -3.27
C GLU A 82 -29.16 -5.31 -2.87
N ARG A 83 -30.26 -4.89 -3.50
CA ARG A 83 -30.93 -3.61 -3.23
C ARG A 83 -31.65 -3.63 -1.87
N LYS A 84 -31.09 -3.05 -0.79
CA LYS A 84 -31.85 -2.67 0.41
C LYS A 84 -31.48 -1.28 0.93
N ARG A 85 -32.52 -0.46 1.16
CA ARG A 85 -32.45 0.84 1.84
C ARG A 85 -32.87 0.68 3.30
N ALA A 86 -32.11 1.28 4.20
CA ALA A 86 -32.57 1.57 5.56
C ALA A 86 -32.80 3.08 5.69
N SER A 87 -33.96 3.48 6.20
CA SER A 87 -34.24 4.85 6.64
C SER A 87 -34.34 4.86 8.16
N SER A 88 -33.69 5.81 8.82
CA SER A 88 -33.94 6.13 10.23
C SER A 88 -34.49 7.56 10.39
N GLU A 89 -35.41 7.70 11.33
CA GLU A 89 -36.13 8.93 11.69
C GLU A 89 -35.39 9.78 12.75
N ASP A 90 -35.96 10.97 13.00
CA ASP A 90 -35.42 12.23 13.48
C ASP A 90 -34.98 12.34 14.96
N GLU A 91 -33.89 13.09 15.18
CA GLU A 91 -33.67 14.01 16.33
C GLU A 91 -32.89 15.26 15.84
N ASP A 92 -32.91 16.36 16.62
CA ASP A 92 -32.53 17.77 16.35
C ASP A 92 -31.30 18.02 15.43
N ASP A 93 -31.48 17.81 14.11
CA ASP A 93 -30.39 17.81 13.11
C ASP A 93 -29.66 19.16 12.97
N GLU A 94 -30.32 20.30 13.24
CA GLU A 94 -29.69 21.62 13.11
C GLU A 94 -28.65 21.90 14.19
N LYS A 95 -28.91 21.46 15.43
CA LYS A 95 -27.92 21.56 16.52
C LYS A 95 -26.75 20.60 16.30
N GLN A 96 -27.03 19.40 15.79
CA GLN A 96 -25.98 18.42 15.48
C GLN A 96 -25.07 18.93 14.35
N LEU A 97 -25.63 19.47 13.26
CA LEU A 97 -24.85 20.05 12.17
C LEU A 97 -23.91 21.16 12.68
N THR A 98 -24.41 22.03 13.56
CA THR A 98 -23.60 23.12 14.15
C THR A 98 -22.44 22.56 14.97
N GLN A 99 -22.69 21.54 15.82
CA GLN A 99 -21.63 20.87 16.57
C GLN A 99 -20.58 20.21 15.68
N TRP A 100 -21.00 19.57 14.59
CA TRP A 100 -20.08 18.94 13.66
C TRP A 100 -19.25 19.96 12.87
N LEU A 101 -19.87 21.06 12.43
CA LEU A 101 -19.16 22.17 11.80
C LEU A 101 -18.13 22.80 12.73
N ASP A 102 -18.47 23.03 14.00
CA ASP A 102 -17.53 23.60 14.96
C ASP A 102 -16.34 22.67 15.21
N ARG A 103 -16.54 21.34 15.24
CA ARG A 103 -15.44 20.36 15.31
C ARG A 103 -14.62 20.31 14.01
N ALA A 104 -15.28 20.48 12.87
CA ALA A 104 -14.64 20.49 11.55
C ALA A 104 -13.83 21.77 11.28
N ARG A 105 -14.13 22.87 11.99
CA ARG A 105 -13.48 24.18 11.85
C ARG A 105 -12.13 24.29 12.59
N ASP A 106 -11.77 23.30 13.41
CA ASP A 106 -10.50 23.34 14.15
C ASP A 106 -9.30 23.56 13.21
N GLU A 107 -8.38 24.44 13.62
CA GLU A 107 -7.58 25.32 12.75
C GLU A 107 -6.31 24.70 12.14
N ASP A 108 -6.04 23.40 12.32
CA ASP A 108 -4.91 22.74 11.67
C ASP A 108 -5.35 22.12 10.33
N PRO A 109 -5.07 22.76 9.17
CA PRO A 109 -5.35 22.17 7.87
C PRO A 109 -4.33 21.11 7.46
N ASP A 110 -3.21 20.94 8.18
CA ASP A 110 -2.11 20.03 7.83
C ASP A 110 -2.16 18.71 8.60
N ARG A 111 -2.91 18.67 9.71
CA ARG A 111 -3.26 17.43 10.42
C ARG A 111 -4.76 17.34 10.57
N VAL A 112 -5.35 16.31 9.97
CA VAL A 112 -6.77 16.00 10.16
C VAL A 112 -6.87 14.77 11.06
N PRO A 113 -7.11 14.93 12.38
CA PRO A 113 -7.44 13.80 13.23
C PRO A 113 -8.63 13.04 12.66
N GLU A 114 -8.67 11.72 12.88
CA GLU A 114 -9.79 10.87 12.43
C GLU A 114 -11.15 11.41 12.90
N THR A 115 -11.19 12.00 14.10
CA THR A 115 -12.38 12.64 14.67
C THR A 115 -12.86 13.85 13.85
N GLN A 116 -11.95 14.58 13.22
CA GLN A 116 -12.26 15.73 12.38
C GLN A 116 -12.70 15.31 10.98
N ALA A 117 -12.06 14.30 10.38
CA ALA A 117 -12.51 13.70 9.13
C ALA A 117 -13.95 13.17 9.26
N ARG A 118 -14.23 12.46 10.36
CA ARG A 118 -15.58 12.00 10.70
C ARG A 118 -16.57 13.17 10.85
N ALA A 119 -16.19 14.21 11.58
CA ALA A 119 -17.05 15.39 11.78
C ALA A 119 -17.40 16.09 10.46
N LEU A 120 -16.45 16.22 9.52
CA LEU A 120 -16.68 16.79 8.19
C LEU A 120 -17.69 15.97 7.38
N THR A 121 -17.50 14.66 7.36
CA THR A 121 -18.39 13.74 6.65
C THR A 121 -19.80 13.76 7.25
N ASP A 122 -19.92 13.69 8.59
CA ASP A 122 -21.21 13.77 9.28
C ASP A 122 -21.90 15.12 9.06
N ALA A 123 -21.14 16.22 9.06
CA ALA A 123 -21.66 17.55 8.72
C ALA A 123 -22.22 17.60 7.30
N LEU A 124 -21.53 17.00 6.31
CA LEU A 124 -21.99 17.02 4.93
C LEU A 124 -23.29 16.23 4.77
N VAL A 125 -23.35 15.05 5.38
CA VAL A 125 -24.56 14.20 5.36
C VAL A 125 -25.74 14.92 6.00
N MET A 126 -25.54 15.56 7.15
CA MET A 126 -26.60 16.36 7.80
C MET A 126 -27.00 17.57 6.96
N ALA A 127 -26.04 18.28 6.35
CA ALA A 127 -26.34 19.42 5.48
C ALA A 127 -27.17 18.99 4.26
N VAL A 128 -26.83 17.88 3.62
CA VAL A 128 -27.58 17.31 2.49
C VAL A 128 -28.97 16.84 2.93
N LYS A 129 -29.09 16.15 4.07
CA LYS A 129 -30.39 15.75 4.66
C LYS A 129 -31.29 16.96 4.93
N LEU A 130 -30.73 18.04 5.47
CA LEU A 130 -31.49 19.27 5.74
C LEU A 130 -31.84 20.04 4.46
N ALA A 131 -31.02 19.95 3.41
CA ALA A 131 -31.32 20.53 2.11
C ALA A 131 -32.41 19.72 1.37
N SER A 132 -32.36 18.38 1.46
CA SER A 132 -33.32 17.49 0.80
C SER A 132 -34.75 17.63 1.34
N ARG A 133 -34.90 18.07 2.59
CA ARG A 133 -36.20 18.49 3.16
C ARG A 133 -36.83 19.69 2.45
N LYS A 134 -36.02 20.54 1.82
CA LYS A 134 -36.47 21.76 1.13
C LYS A 134 -36.64 21.57 -0.37
N THR A 135 -35.86 20.67 -0.98
CA THR A 135 -35.84 20.45 -2.43
C THR A 135 -35.39 19.04 -2.78
N THR A 136 -35.92 18.49 -3.87
CA THR A 136 -35.47 17.22 -4.45
C THR A 136 -34.46 17.41 -5.58
N SER A 137 -34.25 18.66 -6.01
CA SER A 137 -33.32 19.03 -7.08
C SER A 137 -31.89 19.01 -6.55
N LEU A 138 -31.02 18.22 -7.18
CA LEU A 138 -29.60 18.15 -6.83
C LEU A 138 -28.92 19.53 -6.94
N TYR A 139 -29.31 20.31 -7.95
CA TYR A 139 -28.80 21.66 -8.16
C TYR A 139 -29.14 22.61 -7.01
N ASP A 140 -30.36 22.54 -6.49
CA ASP A 140 -30.78 23.39 -5.38
C ASP A 140 -30.20 22.91 -4.05
N MET A 141 -30.03 21.59 -3.87
CA MET A 141 -29.34 21.02 -2.70
C MET A 141 -27.88 21.44 -2.67
N GLU A 142 -27.17 21.34 -3.81
CA GLU A 142 -25.78 21.81 -3.92
C GLU A 142 -25.70 23.28 -3.53
N LYS A 143 -26.65 24.12 -3.96
CA LYS A 143 -26.68 25.55 -3.64
C LYS A 143 -27.10 25.91 -2.20
N ASP A 144 -27.54 24.96 -1.37
CA ASP A 144 -27.82 25.24 0.04
C ASP A 144 -26.54 25.73 0.73
N ALA A 145 -26.63 26.86 1.44
CA ALA A 145 -25.48 27.52 2.03
C ALA A 145 -24.68 26.60 2.97
N ARG A 146 -25.35 25.70 3.69
CA ARG A 146 -24.72 24.75 4.63
C ARG A 146 -23.95 23.66 3.87
N VAL A 147 -24.51 23.20 2.76
CA VAL A 147 -23.83 22.23 1.88
C VAL A 147 -22.59 22.87 1.27
N GLN A 148 -22.71 24.10 0.76
CA GLN A 148 -21.58 24.84 0.20
C GLN A 148 -20.46 25.09 1.22
N GLU A 149 -20.81 25.42 2.46
CA GLU A 149 -19.86 25.62 3.55
C GLU A 149 -19.09 24.33 3.88
N VAL A 150 -19.79 23.21 4.07
CA VAL A 150 -19.13 21.94 4.38
C VAL A 150 -18.25 21.48 3.20
N LEU A 151 -18.72 21.61 1.96
CA LEU A 151 -17.92 21.27 0.78
C LEU A 151 -16.64 22.11 0.68
N GLU A 152 -16.67 23.38 1.08
CA GLU A 152 -15.48 24.23 1.12
C GLU A 152 -14.49 23.79 2.20
N HIS A 153 -14.97 23.35 3.37
CA HIS A 153 -14.11 22.78 4.40
C HIS A 153 -13.53 21.42 4.01
N ALA A 154 -14.31 20.59 3.33
CA ALA A 154 -13.85 19.30 2.82
C ALA A 154 -12.82 19.47 1.70
N SER A 155 -13.02 20.44 0.79
CA SER A 155 -12.10 20.66 -0.34
C SER A 155 -10.69 21.07 0.11
N LYS A 156 -10.58 21.79 1.21
CA LYS A 156 -9.28 22.16 1.81
C LYS A 156 -8.50 20.96 2.37
N ARG A 157 -9.15 19.80 2.54
CA ARG A 157 -8.59 18.61 3.19
C ARG A 157 -8.55 17.36 2.29
N LEU A 158 -8.61 17.55 0.98
CA LEU A 158 -8.53 16.43 0.01
C LEU A 158 -7.20 15.67 0.06
N HIS A 159 -6.15 16.25 0.65
CA HIS A 159 -4.86 15.58 0.87
C HIS A 159 -4.90 14.52 1.98
N ALA A 160 -5.97 14.47 2.78
CA ALA A 160 -6.14 13.48 3.85
C ALA A 160 -6.96 12.29 3.33
N PRO A 161 -6.36 11.09 3.15
CA PRO A 161 -7.06 9.91 2.61
C PRO A 161 -8.33 9.57 3.40
N THR A 162 -8.28 9.66 4.72
CA THR A 162 -9.42 9.40 5.61
C THR A 162 -10.65 10.25 5.34
N VAL A 163 -10.50 11.45 4.75
CA VAL A 163 -11.65 12.28 4.36
C VAL A 163 -12.29 11.72 3.09
N ILE A 164 -11.48 11.32 2.11
CA ILE A 164 -11.95 10.71 0.85
C ILE A 164 -12.69 9.40 1.14
N ASP A 165 -12.09 8.51 1.92
CA ASP A 165 -12.64 7.18 2.23
C ASP A 165 -14.01 7.32 2.92
N ARG A 166 -14.07 8.13 3.98
CA ARG A 166 -15.32 8.39 4.71
C ARG A 166 -16.40 9.04 3.85
N LEU A 167 -16.03 9.90 2.90
CA LEU A 167 -16.99 10.49 1.97
C LEU A 167 -17.52 9.44 0.98
N ALA A 168 -16.66 8.53 0.51
CA ALA A 168 -17.04 7.45 -0.37
C ALA A 168 -17.94 6.40 0.29
N GLU A 169 -17.84 6.19 1.61
CA GLU A 169 -18.71 5.28 2.37
C GLU A 169 -20.16 5.80 2.53
N ARG A 170 -20.41 7.10 2.33
CA ARG A 170 -21.68 7.74 2.74
C ARG A 170 -22.67 7.96 1.61
N GLN A 171 -23.61 7.02 1.48
CA GLN A 171 -24.66 7.01 0.46
C GLN A 171 -25.42 8.34 0.31
N ASP A 172 -25.71 9.02 1.42
CA ASP A 172 -26.49 10.27 1.42
C ASP A 172 -25.84 11.39 0.59
N VAL A 173 -24.51 11.35 0.41
CA VAL A 173 -23.76 12.40 -0.29
C VAL A 173 -23.28 11.97 -1.68
N HIS A 174 -23.41 10.68 -2.04
CA HIS A 174 -22.90 10.14 -3.30
C HIS A 174 -23.38 10.91 -4.53
N ARG A 175 -24.69 11.21 -4.64
CA ARG A 175 -25.23 11.97 -5.78
C ARG A 175 -24.55 13.33 -5.97
N LEU A 176 -24.25 14.00 -4.87
CA LEU A 176 -23.59 15.30 -4.87
C LEU A 176 -22.13 15.18 -5.29
N LEU A 177 -21.42 14.17 -4.77
CA LEU A 177 -20.02 13.89 -5.09
C LEU A 177 -19.83 13.41 -6.53
N CYS A 178 -20.67 12.46 -7.00
CA CYS A 178 -20.71 12.00 -8.39
C CYS A 178 -20.92 13.13 -9.40
N ALA A 179 -21.67 14.17 -9.01
CA ALA A 179 -21.87 15.35 -9.85
C ALA A 179 -20.64 16.29 -9.87
N GLY A 180 -19.56 15.97 -9.17
CA GLY A 180 -18.32 16.76 -9.08
C GLY A 180 -18.44 18.01 -8.21
N ALA A 181 -19.41 18.06 -7.28
CA ALA A 181 -19.62 19.25 -6.43
C ALA A 181 -18.39 19.57 -5.56
N LEU A 182 -17.70 18.55 -5.07
CA LEU A 182 -16.48 18.72 -4.29
C LEU A 182 -15.30 19.20 -5.15
N ALA A 183 -15.10 18.60 -6.32
CA ALA A 183 -14.08 19.04 -7.26
C ALA A 183 -14.27 20.49 -7.70
N ARG A 184 -15.51 20.99 -7.86
CA ARG A 184 -15.78 22.41 -8.14
C ARG A 184 -15.36 23.38 -7.04
N LYS A 185 -15.17 22.89 -5.81
CA LYS A 185 -14.69 23.68 -4.66
C LYS A 185 -13.18 23.69 -4.52
N PHE A 186 -12.47 22.99 -5.40
CA PHE A 186 -11.03 22.94 -5.43
C PHE A 186 -10.55 23.33 -6.84
N PRO A 187 -9.45 24.08 -7.00
CA PRO A 187 -8.99 24.55 -8.31
C PRO A 187 -8.30 23.42 -9.12
N ILE A 188 -9.02 22.33 -9.37
CA ILE A 188 -8.57 21.18 -10.18
C ILE A 188 -8.60 21.57 -11.66
N ASP A 189 -7.49 21.34 -12.35
CA ASP A 189 -7.43 21.39 -13.80
C ASP A 189 -8.11 20.14 -14.38
N LYS A 190 -9.28 20.36 -15.00
CA LYS A 190 -10.07 19.29 -15.61
C LYS A 190 -9.29 18.51 -16.68
N SER A 191 -8.41 19.18 -17.44
CA SER A 191 -7.63 18.50 -18.47
C SER A 191 -6.54 17.60 -17.87
N LYS A 192 -5.96 18.00 -16.73
CA LYS A 192 -4.97 17.19 -16.00
C LYS A 192 -5.62 15.95 -15.40
N ILE A 193 -6.75 16.08 -14.71
CA ILE A 193 -7.42 14.94 -14.09
C ILE A 193 -7.94 13.94 -15.13
N GLU A 194 -8.47 14.40 -16.27
CA GLU A 194 -8.85 13.52 -17.39
C GLU A 194 -7.65 12.80 -18.01
N THR A 195 -6.51 13.48 -18.15
CA THR A 195 -5.28 12.89 -18.69
C THR A 195 -4.71 11.84 -17.73
N LEU A 196 -4.64 12.18 -16.44
CA LEU A 196 -4.20 11.26 -15.39
C LEU A 196 -5.13 10.05 -15.31
N GLY A 197 -6.45 10.24 -15.36
CA GLY A 197 -7.41 9.13 -15.35
C GLY A 197 -7.18 8.14 -16.49
N LYS A 198 -6.90 8.62 -17.71
CA LYS A 198 -6.53 7.76 -18.85
C LYS A 198 -5.21 7.03 -18.63
N GLU A 199 -4.22 7.69 -18.04
CA GLU A 199 -2.92 7.09 -17.74
C GLU A 199 -3.04 5.98 -16.68
N VAL A 200 -3.80 6.23 -15.61
CA VAL A 200 -4.07 5.26 -14.54
C VAL A 200 -4.78 4.03 -15.11
N VAL A 201 -5.88 4.23 -15.84
CA VAL A 201 -6.62 3.12 -16.49
C VAL A 201 -5.73 2.31 -17.42
N THR A 202 -4.91 2.98 -18.24
CA THR A 202 -3.99 2.32 -19.18
C THR A 202 -2.97 1.48 -18.41
N THR A 203 -2.43 2.02 -17.32
CA THR A 203 -1.39 1.35 -16.50
C THR A 203 -1.93 0.10 -15.83
N PHE A 204 -3.11 0.15 -15.21
CA PHE A 204 -3.73 -1.04 -14.62
C PHE A 204 -4.17 -2.06 -15.69
N THR A 205 -4.66 -1.57 -16.84
CA THR A 205 -4.99 -2.45 -17.98
C THR A 205 -3.74 -3.18 -18.46
N GLU A 206 -2.60 -2.50 -18.59
CA GLU A 206 -1.32 -3.11 -18.92
C GLU A 206 -0.94 -4.15 -17.85
N ARG A 207 -0.92 -3.75 -16.57
CA ARG A 207 -0.57 -4.64 -15.45
C ARG A 207 -1.41 -5.91 -15.42
N PHE A 208 -2.73 -5.84 -15.61
CA PHE A 208 -3.60 -7.01 -15.55
C PHE A 208 -3.52 -7.89 -16.81
N ASN A 209 -3.25 -7.29 -17.98
CA ASN A 209 -3.12 -8.05 -19.22
C ASN A 209 -1.75 -8.72 -19.39
N THR A 210 -0.66 -8.02 -19.02
CA THR A 210 0.71 -8.49 -19.24
C THR A 210 1.35 -9.09 -17.99
N GLY A 211 0.79 -8.83 -16.80
CA GLY A 211 1.39 -9.18 -15.52
C GLY A 211 2.50 -8.20 -15.12
N ARG A 212 3.27 -8.59 -14.09
CA ARG A 212 4.39 -7.82 -13.55
C ARG A 212 5.51 -7.63 -14.56
N GLN A 213 6.03 -6.41 -14.61
CA GLN A 213 7.26 -6.08 -15.33
C GLN A 213 8.45 -6.14 -14.37
N ALA A 214 9.63 -6.53 -14.87
CA ALA A 214 10.84 -6.50 -14.07
C ALA A 214 11.20 -5.04 -13.73
N HIS A 215 11.46 -4.78 -12.45
CA HIS A 215 11.94 -3.47 -12.01
C HIS A 215 13.40 -3.28 -12.43
N GLU A 216 13.83 -2.03 -12.64
CA GLU A 216 15.22 -1.70 -12.98
C GLU A 216 16.22 -2.36 -12.02
N SER A 217 15.93 -2.33 -10.71
CA SER A 217 16.82 -2.87 -9.67
C SER A 217 17.06 -4.37 -9.76
N GLU A 218 16.19 -5.14 -10.44
CA GLU A 218 16.41 -6.58 -10.66
C GLU A 218 17.64 -6.84 -11.55
N THR A 219 18.08 -5.83 -12.31
CA THR A 219 19.31 -5.90 -13.12
C THR A 219 20.57 -5.50 -12.36
N TRP A 220 20.42 -4.90 -11.18
CA TRP A 220 21.55 -4.40 -10.40
C TRP A 220 22.32 -5.53 -9.71
N SER A 221 23.60 -5.35 -9.46
CA SER A 221 24.37 -6.22 -8.58
C SER A 221 23.91 -6.10 -7.12
N MET A 222 24.15 -7.13 -6.31
CA MET A 222 23.87 -7.10 -4.87
C MET A 222 24.51 -5.89 -4.19
N LYS A 223 25.71 -5.52 -4.63
CA LYS A 223 26.44 -4.35 -4.11
C LYS A 223 25.74 -3.03 -4.46
N GLU A 224 25.20 -2.89 -5.66
CA GLU A 224 24.47 -1.69 -6.08
C GLU A 224 23.17 -1.53 -5.29
N ILE A 225 22.44 -2.62 -5.04
CA ILE A 225 21.25 -2.63 -4.19
C ILE A 225 21.59 -2.12 -2.78
N LEU A 226 22.59 -2.71 -2.11
CA LEU A 226 22.99 -2.31 -0.75
C LEU A 226 23.47 -0.85 -0.68
N LEU A 227 24.23 -0.41 -1.67
CA LEU A 227 24.68 0.99 -1.74
C LEU A 227 23.50 1.96 -1.91
N GLN A 228 22.48 1.57 -2.69
CA GLN A 228 21.30 2.41 -2.85
C GLN A 228 20.43 2.43 -1.59
N ILE A 229 20.27 1.30 -0.89
CA ILE A 229 19.61 1.25 0.41
C ILE A 229 20.32 2.17 1.41
N GLU A 230 21.66 2.15 1.45
CA GLU A 230 22.44 3.06 2.31
C GLU A 230 22.18 4.53 1.97
N ARG A 231 22.20 4.90 0.68
CA ARG A 231 21.94 6.27 0.24
C ARG A 231 20.54 6.73 0.66
N ASN A 232 19.53 5.90 0.43
CA ASN A 232 18.15 6.20 0.80
C ASN A 232 18.01 6.32 2.32
N THR A 233 18.64 5.44 3.09
CA THR A 233 18.66 5.49 4.55
C THR A 233 19.28 6.79 5.06
N LYS A 234 20.44 7.18 4.55
CA LYS A 234 21.10 8.43 4.95
C LYS A 234 20.27 9.67 4.62
N ALA A 235 19.50 9.62 3.53
CA ALA A 235 18.62 10.72 3.12
C ALA A 235 17.33 10.81 3.95
N ASN A 236 16.76 9.66 4.33
CA ASN A 236 15.38 9.59 4.83
C ASN A 236 15.27 9.26 6.33
N ALA A 237 16.26 8.60 6.93
CA ALA A 237 16.21 8.14 8.33
C ALA A 237 16.67 9.19 9.37
N VAL A 238 16.93 10.44 8.96
CA VAL A 238 17.55 11.46 9.85
C VAL A 238 16.75 11.65 11.13
N ASN A 239 15.41 11.65 11.03
CA ASN A 239 14.53 11.82 12.18
C ASN A 239 14.51 10.58 13.10
N GLU A 240 14.46 9.38 12.55
CA GLU A 240 14.52 8.12 13.33
C GLU A 240 15.80 8.06 14.19
N TYR A 241 16.94 8.38 13.60
CA TYR A 241 18.22 8.43 14.32
C TYR A 241 18.23 9.50 15.41
N LYS A 242 17.63 10.66 15.15
CA LYS A 242 17.46 11.74 16.13
C LYS A 242 16.55 11.34 17.30
N GLU A 243 15.49 10.57 17.05
CA GLU A 243 14.56 10.09 18.09
C GLU A 243 15.25 9.16 19.11
N VAL A 244 16.26 8.41 18.67
CA VAL A 244 17.06 7.52 19.52
C VAL A 244 18.39 8.13 20.01
N ASP A 245 18.58 9.44 19.83
CA ASP A 245 19.80 10.19 20.18
C ASP A 245 21.09 9.58 19.61
N GLN A 246 21.04 9.12 18.36
CA GLN A 246 22.19 8.59 17.62
C GLN A 246 22.41 9.36 16.32
N PRO A 247 23.66 9.56 15.88
CA PRO A 247 23.91 10.11 14.56
C PRO A 247 23.57 9.07 13.49
N VAL A 248 23.09 9.54 12.33
CA VAL A 248 23.03 8.70 11.12
C VAL A 248 24.44 8.17 10.83
N PRO A 249 24.63 6.84 10.71
CA PRO A 249 25.95 6.26 10.56
C PRO A 249 26.61 6.68 9.24
N GLU A 250 27.93 6.87 9.28
CA GLU A 250 28.72 7.18 8.09
C GLU A 250 28.65 6.07 7.03
N THR A 251 28.42 4.83 7.46
CA THR A 251 28.28 3.64 6.61
C THR A 251 27.35 2.62 7.28
N LEU A 252 26.50 1.97 6.49
CA LEU A 252 25.73 0.81 6.93
C LEU A 252 26.55 -0.49 6.80
N PHE A 253 27.66 -0.50 6.07
CA PHE A 253 28.56 -1.66 5.99
C PHE A 253 29.34 -1.79 7.32
N ILE A 254 28.86 -2.65 8.23
CA ILE A 254 29.32 -2.67 9.63
C ILE A 254 30.77 -3.19 9.76
N LEU A 255 31.09 -4.27 9.03
CA LEU A 255 32.41 -4.89 9.03
C LEU A 255 32.86 -5.21 7.59
N PRO A 256 34.18 -5.36 7.37
CA PRO A 256 34.71 -5.79 6.08
C PRO A 256 34.07 -7.12 5.62
N PRO A 257 34.08 -7.40 4.29
CA PRO A 257 33.62 -8.66 3.74
C PRO A 257 34.05 -9.90 4.54
N THR A 258 33.13 -10.83 4.71
CA THR A 258 33.37 -12.11 5.38
C THR A 258 34.35 -12.96 4.58
N THR A 259 35.34 -13.53 5.26
CA THR A 259 36.31 -14.46 4.67
C THR A 259 35.69 -15.81 4.34
N ASN A 260 36.29 -16.57 3.42
CA ASN A 260 35.83 -17.93 3.08
C ASN A 260 35.88 -18.87 4.30
N GLU A 261 36.86 -18.67 5.18
CA GLU A 261 37.03 -19.40 6.44
C GLU A 261 35.86 -19.15 7.39
N GLN A 262 35.43 -17.88 7.53
CA GLN A 262 34.26 -17.53 8.34
C GLN A 262 32.97 -18.11 7.77
N ILE A 263 32.76 -18.04 6.45
CA ILE A 263 31.58 -18.67 5.80
C ILE A 263 31.60 -20.19 6.02
N THR A 264 32.77 -20.81 5.92
CA THR A 264 32.93 -22.25 6.18
C THR A 264 32.64 -22.60 7.64
N GLY A 265 33.10 -21.75 8.57
CA GLY A 265 32.79 -21.84 9.99
C GLY A 265 31.29 -21.74 10.26
N LEU A 266 30.59 -20.80 9.63
CA LEU A 266 29.14 -20.64 9.75
C LEU A 266 28.39 -21.88 9.25
N LYS A 267 28.73 -22.38 8.06
CA LYS A 267 28.14 -23.62 7.52
C LYS A 267 28.32 -24.82 8.44
N LYS A 268 29.51 -24.95 9.04
CA LYS A 268 29.79 -26.01 10.02
C LYS A 268 29.00 -25.82 11.31
N ARG A 269 28.82 -24.58 11.77
CA ARG A 269 28.06 -24.25 12.98
C ARG A 269 26.57 -24.52 12.82
N LEU A 270 26.02 -24.23 11.64
CA LEU A 270 24.62 -24.50 11.30
C LEU A 270 24.39 -25.93 10.78
N ASP A 271 25.46 -26.69 10.55
CA ASP A 271 25.45 -28.00 9.88
C ASP A 271 24.67 -28.00 8.56
N MET A 272 24.84 -26.94 7.75
CA MET A 272 24.07 -26.75 6.52
C MET A 272 24.79 -25.91 5.49
N THR A 273 24.30 -25.96 4.25
CA THR A 273 24.68 -25.02 3.20
C THR A 273 23.99 -23.67 3.41
N LEU A 274 24.42 -22.64 2.67
CA LEU A 274 23.79 -21.31 2.69
C LEU A 274 23.36 -20.96 1.27
N PRO A 275 22.29 -20.16 1.10
CA PRO A 275 21.89 -19.59 -0.19
C PRO A 275 23.04 -18.88 -0.90
N ASP A 276 23.08 -18.95 -2.24
CA ASP A 276 24.15 -18.36 -3.04
C ASP A 276 24.16 -16.82 -2.96
N ASP A 277 22.99 -16.21 -3.01
CA ASP A 277 22.78 -14.77 -2.84
C ASP A 277 23.14 -14.28 -1.42
N TYR A 278 22.84 -15.06 -0.37
CA TYR A 278 23.25 -14.71 0.99
C TYR A 278 24.77 -14.82 1.19
N LYS A 279 25.43 -15.79 0.53
CA LYS A 279 26.89 -15.84 0.49
C LYS A 279 27.48 -14.68 -0.34
N GLU A 280 26.81 -14.22 -1.38
CA GLU A 280 27.21 -13.04 -2.15
C GLU A 280 27.18 -11.79 -1.27
N PHE A 281 26.11 -11.60 -0.50
CA PHE A 281 26.01 -10.53 0.50
C PHE A 281 27.20 -10.55 1.47
N PHE A 282 27.55 -11.73 2.03
CA PHE A 282 28.69 -11.82 2.93
C PHE A 282 30.04 -11.50 2.29
N LYS A 283 30.19 -11.66 0.97
CA LYS A 283 31.39 -11.21 0.24
C LYS A 283 31.44 -9.71 0.01
N ILE A 284 30.36 -8.99 0.32
CA ILE A 284 30.26 -7.53 0.22
C ILE A 284 30.32 -6.90 1.61
N SER A 285 29.61 -7.46 2.59
CA SER A 285 29.54 -6.93 3.96
C SER A 285 29.43 -8.05 4.98
N ASN A 286 30.06 -7.90 6.14
CA ASN A 286 29.80 -8.76 7.29
C ASN A 286 28.84 -8.04 8.25
N GLY A 287 27.54 -8.21 7.99
CA GLY A 287 26.45 -7.45 8.62
C GLY A 287 26.18 -6.11 7.94
N PHE A 288 24.95 -5.63 8.06
CA PHE A 288 24.49 -4.38 7.45
C PHE A 288 23.64 -3.61 8.46
N GLY A 289 23.90 -2.33 8.64
CA GLY A 289 23.23 -1.50 9.64
C GLY A 289 21.74 -1.34 9.37
N ARG A 290 21.05 -0.76 10.35
CA ARG A 290 19.61 -0.47 10.27
C ARG A 290 19.30 0.33 9.00
N ALA A 291 18.31 -0.12 8.25
CA ALA A 291 18.00 0.41 6.93
C ALA A 291 16.60 1.04 6.93
N TRP A 292 16.45 2.19 6.29
CA TRP A 292 15.16 2.85 6.15
C TRP A 292 14.25 2.04 5.24
N ASN A 293 13.07 1.66 5.73
CA ASN A 293 12.09 0.87 5.00
C ASN A 293 10.91 1.70 4.48
N GLY A 294 10.99 3.04 4.52
CA GLY A 294 9.89 3.91 4.11
C GLY A 294 8.97 4.35 5.24
N TYR A 295 9.03 3.71 6.41
CA TYR A 295 8.23 4.07 7.58
C TYR A 295 9.07 4.16 8.86
N TYR A 296 9.94 3.18 9.12
CA TYR A 296 10.94 3.18 10.18
C TYR A 296 12.28 2.61 9.67
N CYS A 297 13.27 2.53 10.56
CA CYS A 297 14.52 1.82 10.29
C CYS A 297 14.40 0.35 10.72
N ASP A 298 14.40 -0.55 9.74
CA ASP A 298 14.50 -2.00 9.95
C ASP A 298 15.71 -2.34 10.83
N PRO A 299 15.66 -3.47 11.55
CA PRO A 299 16.84 -3.99 12.23
C PRO A 299 18.00 -4.22 11.27
N GLY A 300 19.21 -4.26 11.82
CA GLY A 300 20.41 -4.52 11.02
C GLY A 300 20.56 -6.00 10.69
N LEU A 301 20.97 -6.31 9.45
CA LEU A 301 21.36 -7.67 9.07
C LEU A 301 22.56 -8.15 9.90
N HIS A 302 22.43 -9.37 10.43
CA HIS A 302 23.39 -10.00 11.32
C HIS A 302 24.76 -10.15 10.69
N LYS A 303 25.78 -10.03 11.54
CA LYS A 303 27.13 -10.42 11.21
C LYS A 303 27.21 -11.95 11.22
N VAL A 304 28.22 -12.53 10.57
CA VAL A 304 28.43 -13.97 10.45
C VAL A 304 28.43 -14.71 11.80
N GLN A 305 28.90 -14.06 12.87
CA GLN A 305 28.91 -14.65 14.22
C GLN A 305 27.55 -14.59 14.93
N ASP A 306 26.69 -13.66 14.52
CA ASP A 306 25.37 -13.40 15.13
C ASP A 306 24.26 -14.18 14.42
N VAL A 307 24.52 -14.75 13.23
CA VAL A 307 23.58 -15.68 12.56
C VAL A 307 23.40 -16.94 13.41
N SER A 308 22.17 -17.32 13.74
CA SER A 308 21.86 -18.52 14.53
C SER A 308 20.56 -19.17 14.09
N TRP A 309 20.28 -20.36 14.61
CA TRP A 309 18.95 -20.93 14.56
C TRP A 309 18.02 -20.14 15.47
N ILE A 310 16.80 -19.87 15.02
CA ILE A 310 15.73 -19.34 15.86
C ILE A 310 15.34 -20.40 16.88
N GLU A 311 15.00 -19.96 18.09
CA GLU A 311 14.47 -20.84 19.13
C GLU A 311 13.13 -21.44 18.69
N SER A 312 12.88 -22.72 19.01
CA SER A 312 11.69 -23.45 18.55
C SER A 312 10.35 -22.82 18.94
N ASP A 313 10.35 -21.95 19.96
CA ASP A 313 9.14 -21.30 20.45
C ASP A 313 8.65 -20.18 19.51
N PHE A 314 9.44 -19.82 18.48
CA PHE A 314 9.11 -18.84 17.45
C PHE A 314 8.90 -19.48 16.06
N GLU A 315 8.64 -20.79 16.01
CA GLU A 315 8.24 -21.44 14.76
C GLU A 315 6.90 -20.88 14.26
N VAL A 316 6.82 -20.59 12.96
CA VAL A 316 5.56 -20.20 12.33
C VAL A 316 4.73 -21.47 12.12
N PRO A 317 3.56 -21.60 12.76
CA PRO A 317 2.78 -22.83 12.72
C PRO A 317 2.28 -23.16 11.31
N PHE A 318 1.95 -22.13 10.52
CA PHE A 318 1.43 -22.26 9.15
C PHE A 318 2.14 -21.26 8.25
N LEU A 319 2.97 -21.74 7.32
CA LEU A 319 3.70 -20.87 6.41
C LEU A 319 3.31 -21.12 4.95
N GLU A 320 2.93 -20.04 4.29
CA GLU A 320 2.63 -19.98 2.87
C GLU A 320 3.69 -19.12 2.16
N PHE A 321 4.00 -19.46 0.91
CA PHE A 321 4.92 -18.71 0.06
C PHE A 321 4.20 -17.78 -0.91
N HIS A 322 2.98 -17.36 -0.60
CA HIS A 322 2.33 -16.29 -1.34
C HIS A 322 1.53 -15.44 -0.38
N GLU A 323 1.37 -14.16 -0.74
CA GLU A 323 0.44 -13.28 -0.04
C GLU A 323 -1.00 -13.67 -0.43
N SER A 324 -1.91 -13.67 0.55
CA SER A 324 -3.32 -13.80 0.23
C SER A 324 -3.84 -12.46 -0.30
N ILE A 325 -4.45 -12.50 -1.49
CA ILE A 325 -5.16 -11.34 -2.05
C ILE A 325 -6.37 -11.00 -1.18
N SER A 326 -7.06 -12.02 -0.68
CA SER A 326 -8.31 -11.89 0.06
C SER A 326 -8.13 -11.78 1.58
N GLY A 327 -6.89 -11.83 2.07
CA GLY A 327 -6.61 -12.04 3.49
C GLY A 327 -7.10 -13.38 4.04
N SER A 328 -7.57 -14.29 3.17
CA SER A 328 -8.03 -15.64 3.52
C SER A 328 -7.21 -16.70 2.79
N GLN A 329 -7.04 -17.87 3.39
CA GLN A 329 -6.33 -18.99 2.75
C GLN A 329 -7.14 -19.50 1.56
N GLU A 330 -6.67 -19.21 0.35
CA GLU A 330 -7.33 -19.63 -0.88
C GLU A 330 -7.08 -21.10 -1.18
N LEU A 331 -5.92 -21.61 -0.75
CA LEU A 331 -5.50 -23.00 -0.91
C LEU A 331 -5.82 -23.81 0.34
N GLN A 332 -6.48 -24.95 0.13
CA GLN A 332 -6.77 -25.93 1.18
C GLN A 332 -6.07 -27.26 0.90
N LEU A 333 -5.47 -27.82 1.94
CA LEU A 333 -4.91 -29.17 1.90
C LEU A 333 -6.00 -30.21 2.05
N SER A 334 -5.72 -31.41 1.53
CA SER A 334 -6.70 -32.49 1.50
C SER A 334 -7.07 -32.93 2.91
N ASP A 335 -8.34 -33.27 3.12
CA ASP A 335 -8.88 -33.77 4.39
C ASP A 335 -8.81 -32.75 5.55
N GLY A 336 -8.74 -31.45 5.23
CA GLY A 336 -8.68 -30.38 6.23
C GLY A 336 -7.38 -30.37 7.03
N ARG A 337 -6.28 -30.91 6.47
CA ARG A 337 -4.97 -30.85 7.08
C ARG A 337 -4.46 -29.41 7.16
N GLU A 338 -3.68 -29.15 8.18
CA GLU A 338 -3.01 -27.87 8.36
C GLU A 338 -1.77 -27.77 7.48
N TRP A 339 -1.41 -26.54 7.13
CA TRP A 339 -0.17 -26.23 6.42
C TRP A 339 1.06 -26.69 7.22
N PRO A 340 2.15 -27.11 6.56
CA PRO A 340 3.38 -27.39 7.26
C PRO A 340 3.90 -26.15 8.01
N SER A 341 4.44 -26.34 9.21
CA SER A 341 5.13 -25.27 9.93
C SER A 341 6.44 -24.91 9.26
N SER A 342 6.96 -23.72 9.58
CA SER A 342 8.30 -23.31 9.15
C SER A 342 9.39 -24.22 9.71
N GLY A 343 9.13 -24.92 10.81
CA GLY A 343 10.15 -25.56 11.63
C GLY A 343 11.26 -24.58 12.04
N PRO A 344 12.44 -25.09 12.43
CA PRO A 344 13.59 -24.26 12.75
C PRO A 344 14.05 -23.45 11.53
N MET A 345 14.16 -22.13 11.70
CA MET A 345 14.68 -21.20 10.69
C MET A 345 16.02 -20.61 11.14
N ILE A 346 16.77 -20.04 10.19
CA ILE A 346 18.01 -19.32 10.50
C ILE A 346 17.68 -17.83 10.62
N GLU A 347 17.90 -17.24 11.79
CA GLU A 347 17.77 -15.81 12.02
C GLU A 347 18.92 -15.05 11.36
N ILE A 348 18.59 -14.03 10.58
CA ILE A 348 19.57 -13.17 9.90
C ILE A 348 19.35 -11.67 10.18
N GLU A 349 18.27 -11.33 10.86
CA GLU A 349 17.91 -9.99 11.33
C GLU A 349 16.91 -10.16 12.47
N SER A 350 17.11 -9.52 13.62
CA SER A 350 16.05 -9.41 14.64
C SER A 350 16.23 -8.20 15.55
N GLU A 351 15.10 -7.56 15.87
CA GLU A 351 14.97 -6.58 16.94
C GLU A 351 13.50 -6.51 17.37
N ASP A 352 13.22 -6.88 18.63
CA ASP A 352 11.87 -6.94 19.21
C ASP A 352 10.92 -7.85 18.40
N VAL A 353 9.88 -7.28 17.80
CA VAL A 353 8.85 -7.97 17.00
C VAL A 353 9.18 -8.07 15.51
N LEU A 354 10.32 -7.51 15.09
CA LEU A 354 10.77 -7.49 13.71
C LEU A 354 11.87 -8.53 13.52
N SER A 355 11.70 -9.45 12.57
CA SER A 355 12.74 -10.42 12.24
C SER A 355 12.77 -10.76 10.75
N VAL A 356 13.95 -11.16 10.29
CA VAL A 356 14.13 -11.79 8.97
C VAL A 356 14.86 -13.09 9.16
N SER A 357 14.32 -14.11 8.52
CA SER A 357 14.76 -15.49 8.67
C SER A 357 14.91 -16.20 7.34
N LEU A 358 15.81 -17.19 7.29
CA LEU A 358 15.98 -18.09 6.17
C LEU A 358 15.40 -19.46 6.49
N LEU A 359 14.40 -19.84 5.71
CA LEU A 359 13.78 -21.15 5.74
C LEU A 359 14.66 -22.19 5.02
N PRO A 360 15.08 -23.26 5.70
CA PRO A 360 15.96 -24.25 5.11
C PRO A 360 15.32 -25.15 4.06
N PRO A 361 16.13 -25.83 3.22
CA PRO A 361 15.63 -26.62 2.09
C PRO A 361 14.69 -27.75 2.45
N LYS A 362 14.88 -28.38 3.61
CA LYS A 362 14.00 -29.46 4.05
C LYS A 362 12.58 -28.94 4.29
N GLN A 363 12.45 -27.81 4.99
CA GLN A 363 11.16 -27.20 5.32
C GLN A 363 10.56 -26.51 4.10
N ALA A 364 11.36 -25.79 3.32
CA ALA A 364 10.95 -25.20 2.05
C ALA A 364 10.32 -26.25 1.12
N LYS A 365 10.98 -27.41 0.98
CA LYS A 365 10.46 -28.52 0.18
C LYS A 365 9.13 -29.06 0.72
N SER A 366 8.99 -29.20 2.04
CA SER A 366 7.74 -29.68 2.65
C SER A 366 6.56 -28.75 2.35
N ILE A 367 6.80 -27.44 2.39
CA ILE A 367 5.76 -26.44 2.08
C ILE A 367 5.46 -26.47 0.57
N LEU A 368 6.47 -26.50 -0.30
CA LEU A 368 6.28 -26.61 -1.76
C LEU A 368 5.52 -27.88 -2.17
N GLU A 369 5.74 -29.01 -1.50
CA GLU A 369 4.96 -30.24 -1.70
C GLU A 369 3.49 -30.06 -1.26
N ALA A 370 3.25 -29.31 -0.18
CA ALA A 370 1.90 -28.95 0.25
C ALA A 370 1.19 -28.02 -0.76
N TYR A 371 1.91 -27.10 -1.40
CA TYR A 371 1.39 -26.32 -2.53
C TYR A 371 0.92 -27.20 -3.67
N GLU A 372 1.78 -28.14 -4.11
CA GLU A 372 1.42 -29.07 -5.18
C GLU A 372 0.19 -29.91 -4.81
N GLU A 373 0.10 -30.35 -3.56
CA GLU A 373 -1.07 -31.06 -3.07
C GLU A 373 -2.34 -30.20 -3.15
N ALA A 374 -2.33 -28.99 -2.59
CA ALA A 374 -3.49 -28.10 -2.58
C ALA A 374 -3.92 -27.71 -4.01
N MET A 375 -2.95 -27.44 -4.89
CA MET A 375 -3.19 -27.12 -6.30
C MET A 375 -3.80 -28.28 -7.08
N ASN A 376 -3.47 -29.53 -6.74
CA ASN A 376 -4.01 -30.72 -7.38
C ASN A 376 -5.26 -31.28 -6.69
N GLY A 377 -5.52 -30.90 -5.44
CA GLY A 377 -6.65 -31.35 -4.63
C GLY A 377 -8.00 -30.80 -5.10
N SER A 378 -9.09 -31.49 -4.76
CA SER A 378 -10.46 -31.05 -5.06
C SER A 378 -11.01 -30.03 -4.06
N ASP A 379 -10.34 -29.87 -2.92
CA ASP A 379 -10.82 -29.03 -1.81
C ASP A 379 -10.57 -27.54 -2.07
N THR A 380 -9.62 -27.24 -2.95
CA THR A 380 -9.38 -25.88 -3.45
C THR A 380 -10.21 -25.64 -4.71
N SER A 381 -10.97 -24.55 -4.75
CA SER A 381 -11.73 -24.15 -5.95
C SER A 381 -10.81 -23.80 -7.14
N ASP A 382 -11.28 -24.01 -8.37
CA ASP A 382 -10.51 -23.65 -9.58
C ASP A 382 -10.16 -22.16 -9.63
N ASP A 383 -11.03 -21.31 -9.09
CA ASP A 383 -10.79 -19.88 -9.03
C ASP A 383 -9.75 -19.51 -7.97
N GLY A 384 -9.78 -20.14 -6.79
CA GLY A 384 -8.72 -20.01 -5.79
C GLY A 384 -7.36 -20.40 -6.36
N LYS A 385 -7.27 -21.54 -7.05
CA LYS A 385 -6.04 -21.97 -7.75
C LYS A 385 -5.53 -20.94 -8.75
N LYS A 386 -6.42 -20.36 -9.57
CA LYS A 386 -6.04 -19.33 -10.55
C LYS A 386 -5.51 -18.07 -9.86
N GLN A 387 -6.15 -17.62 -8.78
CA GLN A 387 -5.72 -16.43 -8.05
C GLN A 387 -4.37 -16.66 -7.38
N THR A 388 -4.18 -17.79 -6.69
CA THR A 388 -2.88 -18.17 -6.13
C THR A 388 -1.80 -18.21 -7.21
N LEU A 389 -2.05 -18.80 -8.38
CA LEU A 389 -1.09 -18.81 -9.49
C LEU A 389 -0.75 -17.41 -10.00
N LYS A 390 -1.67 -16.45 -9.95
CA LYS A 390 -1.38 -15.04 -10.30
C LYS A 390 -0.43 -14.40 -9.30
N VAL A 391 -0.65 -14.60 -7.99
CA VAL A 391 0.26 -14.10 -6.95
C VAL A 391 1.64 -14.71 -7.10
N ILE A 392 1.70 -16.04 -7.26
CA ILE A 392 2.95 -16.77 -7.47
C ILE A 392 3.67 -16.25 -8.71
N LYS A 393 2.95 -16.04 -9.83
CA LYS A 393 3.53 -15.49 -11.06
C LYS A 393 4.04 -14.08 -10.86
N ALA A 394 3.32 -13.22 -10.13
CA ALA A 394 3.77 -11.86 -9.84
C ALA A 394 5.08 -11.88 -9.02
N ARG A 395 5.14 -12.68 -7.96
CA ARG A 395 6.28 -12.73 -7.03
C ARG A 395 7.49 -13.48 -7.59
N TYR A 396 7.27 -14.65 -8.17
CA TYR A 396 8.32 -15.60 -8.56
C TYR A 396 8.51 -15.73 -10.07
N GLY A 397 7.69 -15.05 -10.88
CA GLY A 397 7.71 -15.15 -12.34
C GLY A 397 6.92 -16.34 -12.87
N SER A 398 6.96 -17.50 -12.20
CA SER A 398 6.06 -18.63 -12.46
C SER A 398 6.02 -19.61 -11.30
N HIS A 399 5.06 -20.55 -11.34
CA HIS A 399 4.97 -21.64 -10.38
C HIS A 399 6.20 -22.56 -10.45
N GLU A 400 6.69 -22.84 -11.66
CA GLU A 400 7.89 -23.66 -11.87
C GLU A 400 9.16 -23.00 -11.33
N GLU A 401 9.29 -21.66 -11.41
CA GLU A 401 10.41 -20.95 -10.79
C GLU A 401 10.33 -20.98 -9.28
N MET A 402 9.12 -20.82 -8.70
CA MET A 402 8.91 -20.98 -7.26
C MET A 402 9.30 -22.39 -6.79
N GLN A 403 8.91 -23.43 -7.52
CA GLN A 403 9.22 -24.84 -7.20
C GLN A 403 10.73 -25.17 -7.27
N LYS A 404 11.55 -24.34 -7.92
CA LYS A 404 13.02 -24.49 -7.94
C LYS A 404 13.71 -23.92 -6.71
N LEU A 405 13.01 -23.11 -5.91
CA LEU A 405 13.59 -22.46 -4.75
C LEU A 405 13.91 -23.50 -3.67
N ALA A 406 15.19 -23.58 -3.33
CA ALA A 406 15.65 -24.41 -2.21
C ALA A 406 15.63 -23.65 -0.87
N TRP A 407 15.48 -22.33 -0.89
CA TRP A 407 15.54 -21.47 0.29
C TRP A 407 14.51 -20.36 0.14
N PHE A 408 13.92 -19.95 1.26
CA PHE A 408 13.04 -18.80 1.33
C PHE A 408 13.51 -17.83 2.41
N ALA A 409 13.54 -16.54 2.09
CA ALA A 409 13.59 -15.47 3.06
C ALA A 409 12.16 -15.15 3.52
N VAL A 410 12.00 -15.01 4.82
CA VAL A 410 10.72 -14.72 5.47
C VAL A 410 10.94 -13.50 6.37
N GLU A 411 10.15 -12.46 6.14
CA GLU A 411 10.08 -11.27 6.99
C GLU A 411 8.91 -11.44 7.95
N GLN A 412 9.13 -11.18 9.24
CA GLN A 412 8.10 -11.22 10.28
C GLN A 412 7.99 -9.83 10.90
N GLU A 413 6.77 -9.31 10.94
CA GLU A 413 6.44 -8.02 11.55
C GLU A 413 5.19 -8.22 12.42
N ASP A 414 5.32 -8.13 13.74
CA ASP A 414 4.25 -8.40 14.70
C ASP A 414 3.59 -9.79 14.50
N ASP A 415 2.35 -9.83 14.02
CA ASP A 415 1.57 -11.04 13.74
C ASP A 415 1.58 -11.42 12.26
N GLN A 416 2.29 -10.66 11.42
CA GLN A 416 2.38 -10.87 9.98
C GLN A 416 3.63 -11.65 9.60
N THR A 417 3.45 -12.57 8.65
CA THR A 417 4.54 -13.36 8.07
C THR A 417 4.53 -13.17 6.57
N ASN A 418 5.58 -12.53 6.06
CA ASN A 418 5.70 -12.10 4.67
C ASN A 418 6.78 -12.94 3.95
N PRO A 419 6.39 -13.86 3.06
CA PRO A 419 7.34 -14.63 2.26
C PRO A 419 7.97 -13.74 1.16
N CYS A 420 9.27 -13.49 1.25
CA CYS A 420 9.97 -12.61 0.30
C CYS A 420 10.56 -13.35 -0.90
N GLY A 421 10.61 -14.68 -0.86
CA GLY A 421 11.28 -15.50 -1.87
C GLY A 421 12.76 -15.66 -1.58
N THR A 422 13.65 -15.21 -2.45
CA THR A 422 15.10 -15.28 -2.21
C THR A 422 15.58 -14.17 -1.27
N PHE A 423 16.77 -14.30 -0.68
CA PHE A 423 17.36 -13.23 0.14
C PHE A 423 17.62 -11.97 -0.70
N ARG A 424 17.96 -12.15 -1.97
CA ARG A 424 18.06 -11.03 -2.91
C ARG A 424 16.73 -10.30 -3.09
N GLN A 425 15.63 -11.03 -3.30
CA GLN A 425 14.30 -10.42 -3.48
C GLN A 425 13.86 -9.64 -2.24
N LEU A 426 14.16 -10.13 -1.03
CA LEU A 426 13.99 -9.36 0.21
C LEU A 426 14.70 -8.00 0.14
N LEU A 427 15.98 -7.97 -0.28
CA LEU A 427 16.72 -6.71 -0.38
C LEU A 427 16.17 -5.78 -1.47
N GLU A 428 15.69 -6.34 -2.58
CA GLU A 428 15.01 -5.56 -3.62
C GLU A 428 13.70 -4.94 -3.09
N ASP A 429 12.94 -5.69 -2.27
CA ASP A 429 11.73 -5.17 -1.62
C ASP A 429 12.06 -4.06 -0.63
N LYS A 430 13.05 -4.27 0.25
CA LYS A 430 13.54 -3.22 1.16
C LYS A 430 14.02 -1.98 0.39
N LEU A 431 14.71 -2.16 -0.73
CA LEU A 431 15.11 -1.04 -1.61
C LEU A 431 13.90 -0.28 -2.14
N ARG A 432 12.86 -0.96 -2.66
CA ARG A 432 11.64 -0.28 -3.15
C ARG A 432 10.96 0.52 -2.03
N LYS A 433 10.81 -0.09 -0.85
CA LYS A 433 10.18 0.59 0.29
C LYS A 433 11.01 1.80 0.77
N SER A 434 12.35 1.71 0.72
CA SER A 434 13.28 2.76 1.18
C SER A 434 13.22 4.09 0.40
N VAL A 435 12.58 4.12 -0.77
CA VAL A 435 12.42 5.36 -1.56
C VAL A 435 11.38 6.29 -0.93
N LYS A 436 10.42 5.75 -0.17
CA LYS A 436 9.37 6.53 0.49
C LYS A 436 9.99 7.48 1.52
N ARG A 437 9.50 8.72 1.60
CA ARG A 437 9.93 9.68 2.62
C ARG A 437 9.12 9.48 3.92
N PRO A 438 9.68 9.80 5.09
CA PRO A 438 8.91 9.76 6.33
C PRO A 438 7.68 10.66 6.23
N GLU A 439 6.50 10.11 6.53
CA GLU A 439 5.21 10.82 6.51
C GLU A 439 5.12 11.95 7.55
N ARG A 440 6.09 12.03 8.48
CA ARG A 440 6.06 12.97 9.61
C ARG A 440 6.46 14.41 9.24
N ASP A 441 7.17 14.61 8.13
CA ASP A 441 7.33 15.94 7.53
C ASP A 441 6.07 16.17 6.68
N GLN A 442 5.33 17.27 6.91
CA GLN A 442 4.04 17.63 6.28
C GLN A 442 3.78 16.82 5.00
N PRO A 443 2.75 15.95 4.95
CA PRO A 443 2.55 15.07 3.81
C PRO A 443 2.56 15.92 2.55
N ASP A 444 3.50 15.64 1.66
CA ASP A 444 3.54 16.26 0.34
C ASP A 444 2.15 16.04 -0.25
N ARG A 445 1.36 17.10 -0.33
CA ARG A 445 -0.08 16.98 -0.59
C ARG A 445 -0.33 16.39 -1.97
N GLU A 446 0.63 16.57 -2.90
CA GLU A 446 0.63 15.93 -4.20
C GLU A 446 0.89 14.42 -4.13
N ALA A 447 1.67 13.96 -3.15
CA ALA A 447 1.95 12.55 -2.91
C ALA A 447 0.74 11.78 -2.37
N THR A 448 -0.20 12.45 -1.69
CA THR A 448 -1.35 11.81 -1.03
C THR A 448 -2.70 12.02 -1.72
N SER A 449 -2.79 12.93 -2.71
CA SER A 449 -4.04 13.25 -3.40
C SER A 449 -3.89 13.57 -4.89
N ILE A 450 -4.78 12.96 -5.68
CA ILE A 450 -5.01 13.27 -7.10
C ILE A 450 -5.40 14.74 -7.28
N ALA A 451 -6.25 15.27 -6.40
CA ALA A 451 -6.73 16.65 -6.49
C ALA A 451 -5.57 17.66 -6.45
N TYR A 452 -4.58 17.41 -5.60
CA TYR A 452 -3.38 18.25 -5.49
C TYR A 452 -2.42 18.05 -6.66
N SER A 453 -2.19 16.81 -7.09
CA SER A 453 -1.43 16.51 -8.32
C SER A 453 -2.02 17.16 -9.59
N CYS A 454 -3.31 17.50 -9.56
CA CYS A 454 -4.03 18.11 -10.70
C CYS A 454 -4.35 19.60 -10.50
N LEU A 455 -3.67 20.32 -9.60
CA LEU A 455 -3.89 21.76 -9.41
C LEU A 455 -3.71 22.58 -10.69
N GLY A 456 -4.58 23.57 -10.91
CA GLY A 456 -4.44 24.56 -11.98
C GLY A 456 -3.15 25.38 -11.83
N GLN A 457 -2.54 25.77 -12.95
CA GLN A 457 -1.26 26.50 -12.97
C GLN A 457 -1.33 27.84 -12.21
N ASP A 458 -2.49 28.49 -12.18
CA ASP A 458 -2.72 29.78 -11.52
C ASP A 458 -3.35 29.64 -10.11
N SER A 459 -3.26 28.47 -9.48
CA SER A 459 -3.83 28.25 -8.15
C SER A 459 -3.03 28.98 -7.07
N PRO A 460 -3.66 29.78 -6.18
CA PRO A 460 -2.98 30.42 -5.05
C PRO A 460 -2.41 29.39 -4.05
N LEU A 461 -2.83 28.12 -4.13
CA LEU A 461 -2.25 27.03 -3.35
C LEU A 461 -0.84 26.65 -3.81
N ASN A 462 -0.48 26.93 -5.07
CA ASN A 462 0.88 26.70 -5.59
C ASN A 462 1.90 27.67 -4.96
N GLU A 463 1.46 28.85 -4.50
CA GLU A 463 2.36 29.84 -3.88
C GLU A 463 2.76 29.43 -2.46
N VAL A 464 1.89 28.77 -1.69
CA VAL A 464 2.13 28.39 -0.29
C VAL A 464 3.29 27.38 -0.17
N GLU A 465 3.46 26.47 -1.13
CA GLU A 465 4.57 25.51 -1.16
C GLU A 465 5.95 26.17 -1.35
N VAL A 466 6.02 27.33 -2.01
CA VAL A 466 7.28 28.06 -2.25
C VAL A 466 7.80 28.76 -0.98
N TRP A 467 6.92 28.99 0.01
CA TRP A 467 7.28 29.62 1.28
C TRP A 467 7.79 28.65 2.35
N HIS A 468 7.53 27.34 2.21
CA HIS A 468 7.96 26.31 3.15
C HIS A 468 9.25 25.56 2.76
N LYS A 469 9.88 25.89 1.61
CA LYS A 469 11.26 25.45 1.35
C LYS A 469 12.19 26.04 2.43
N SER A 470 12.93 25.16 3.12
CA SER A 470 13.96 25.52 4.11
C SER A 470 14.84 26.68 3.61
N PRO A 471 15.27 27.62 4.48
CA PRO A 471 16.17 28.72 4.11
C PRO A 471 17.42 28.26 3.35
N GLU A 472 17.85 27.00 3.55
CA GLU A 472 19.02 26.41 2.89
C GLU A 472 18.81 26.16 1.40
N THR A 473 17.57 25.91 0.94
CA THR A 473 17.29 25.70 -0.49
C THR A 473 17.28 27.02 -1.27
N ARG A 474 16.94 28.15 -0.62
CA ARG A 474 16.94 29.48 -1.27
C ARG A 474 18.34 30.02 -1.56
N MET A 475 19.37 29.58 -0.83
CA MET A 475 20.75 30.02 -1.08
C MET A 475 21.40 29.33 -2.29
N LEU A 476 20.92 28.17 -2.72
CA LEU A 476 21.48 27.44 -3.85
C LEU A 476 20.91 27.86 -5.21
N GLU A 477 19.73 28.50 -5.24
CA GLU A 477 19.12 29.03 -6.47
C GLU A 477 19.51 30.49 -6.77
N SER A 478 20.28 31.13 -5.87
CA SER A 478 20.72 32.53 -6.00
C SER A 478 22.24 32.71 -6.22
N CYS A 479 22.96 31.64 -6.59
CA CYS A 479 24.37 31.68 -7.01
C CYS A 479 24.57 31.22 -8.46
#